data_AF-T1AG00-F1
#
_entry.id   AF-T1AG00-F1
#
_cell.length_a   1.000
_cell.length_b   1.000
_cell.length_c   1.000
_cell.angle_alpha   90.00
_cell.angle_beta   90.00
_cell.angle_gamma   90.00
#
_symmetry.space_group_name_H-M   'P 1'
#
loop_
_entity.id
_entity.type
_entity.pdbx_description
1 polymer ?
#
loop_
_entity_poly.entity_id
_entity_poly.type
_entity_poly.pdbx_seq_one_letter_code
_entity_poly.pdbx_strand_id
1 'polypeptide(L)'
;KEFSRETARCLVALLALCVAGCATYRAQPIHPEQSARALAARSLTNPRLRRFLALEAHRRGPPRWNLETLTLVAIYERPDMPLAVGRLAEAKAGQITAAQLPNPTLSLRPAYNTTTMVPSPWKVGPIVSFLIRAFGVRPALIARARARTAAARESIASTAWRLR
;
A
#
# COMPACT_ATOMS: atom_id res chain seq x y z
N LYS A 1 38.47 15.47 28.01
CA LYS A 1 38.37 14.98 26.61
C LYS A 1 37.43 13.77 26.46
N GLU A 2 37.13 13.01 27.52
CA GLU A 2 36.26 11.82 27.45
C GLU A 2 34.76 12.14 27.32
N PHE A 3 34.29 13.22 27.98
CA PHE A 3 32.89 13.68 27.90
C PHE A 3 32.41 14.04 26.47
N SER A 4 33.33 14.43 25.59
CA SER A 4 33.05 14.71 24.18
C SER A 4 32.94 13.45 23.31
N ARG A 5 33.52 12.33 23.74
CA ARG A 5 33.45 11.05 23.01
C ARG A 5 32.15 10.31 23.31
N GLU A 6 31.65 10.39 24.54
CA GLU A 6 30.36 9.78 24.92
C GLU A 6 29.18 10.53 24.29
N THR A 7 29.20 11.87 24.31
CA THR A 7 28.18 12.68 23.63
C THR A 7 28.19 12.46 22.12
N ALA A 8 29.37 12.33 21.49
CA ALA A 8 29.47 11.98 20.07
C ALA A 8 28.91 10.58 19.76
N ARG A 9 29.16 9.59 20.62
CA ARG A 9 28.59 8.23 20.48
C ARG A 9 27.08 8.22 20.60
N CYS A 10 26.52 8.93 21.58
CA CYS A 10 25.06 9.08 21.73
C CYS A 10 24.43 9.78 20.52
N LEU A 11 25.07 10.84 20.00
CA LEU A 11 24.59 11.55 18.82
C LEU A 11 24.57 10.64 17.58
N VAL A 12 25.64 9.87 17.36
CA VAL A 12 25.74 8.92 16.24
C VAL A 12 24.69 7.82 16.35
N ALA A 13 24.47 7.28 17.56
CA ALA A 13 23.43 6.28 17.80
C ALA A 13 22.03 6.84 17.53
N LEU A 14 21.75 8.08 17.96
CA LEU A 14 20.47 8.75 17.72
C LEU A 14 20.23 9.00 16.22
N LEU A 15 21.28 9.45 15.50
CA LEU A 15 21.24 9.65 14.05
C LEU A 15 21.01 8.34 13.30
N ALA A 16 21.69 7.26 13.69
CA ALA A 16 21.50 5.93 13.09
C ALA A 16 20.06 5.42 13.30
N LEU A 17 19.47 5.68 14.47
CA LEU A 17 18.08 5.33 14.75
C LEU A 17 17.09 6.12 13.89
N CYS A 18 17.36 7.41 13.65
CA CYS A 18 16.53 8.26 12.78
C CYS A 18 16.58 7.82 11.30
N VAL A 19 17.73 7.37 10.81
CA VAL A 19 17.88 6.91 9.41
C VAL A 19 17.24 5.53 9.19
N ALA A 20 17.19 4.67 10.21
CA ALA A 20 16.52 3.37 10.15
C ALA A 20 14.99 3.45 10.04
N GLY A 21 14.38 4.62 10.33
CA GLY A 21 12.93 4.84 10.24
C GLY A 21 12.39 5.11 8.83
N CYS A 22 13.25 5.20 7.81
CA CYS A 22 12.82 5.43 6.43
C CYS A 22 12.07 4.19 5.88
N ALA A 23 10.75 4.33 5.69
CA ALA A 23 9.95 3.30 5.02
C ALA A 23 10.47 3.11 3.58
N THR A 24 10.99 1.93 3.28
CA THR A 24 11.49 1.59 1.95
C THR A 24 10.37 0.99 1.11
N TYR A 25 10.17 1.56 -0.09
CA TYR A 25 9.25 0.98 -1.06
C TYR A 25 9.83 -0.36 -1.55
N ARG A 26 9.07 -1.45 -1.37
CA ARG A 26 9.38 -2.75 -1.97
C ARG A 26 8.49 -2.94 -3.19
N ALA A 27 9.10 -2.84 -4.38
CA ALA A 27 8.39 -3.12 -5.62
C ALA A 27 7.89 -4.58 -5.63
N GLN A 28 6.62 -4.77 -5.92
CA GLN A 28 6.05 -6.08 -6.27
C GLN A 28 5.69 -6.05 -7.76
N PRO A 29 6.62 -6.47 -8.65
CA PRO A 29 6.37 -6.43 -10.08
C PRO A 29 5.28 -7.43 -10.48
N ILE A 30 4.53 -7.08 -11.53
CA ILE A 30 3.50 -7.95 -12.09
C ILE A 30 4.18 -8.93 -13.05
N HIS A 31 4.02 -10.23 -12.81
CA HIS A 31 4.54 -11.28 -13.68
C HIS A 31 3.41 -11.82 -14.60
N PRO A 32 3.33 -11.36 -15.86
CA PRO A 32 2.25 -11.76 -16.77
C PRO A 32 2.24 -13.28 -17.03
N GLU A 33 3.42 -13.88 -17.18
CA GLU A 33 3.56 -15.32 -17.41
C GLU A 33 3.01 -16.17 -16.27
N GLN A 34 3.21 -15.74 -15.02
CA GLN A 34 2.64 -16.43 -13.85
C GLN A 34 1.11 -16.32 -13.85
N SER A 35 0.58 -15.16 -14.24
CA SER A 35 -0.86 -14.94 -14.33
C SER A 35 -1.49 -15.78 -15.44
N ALA A 36 -0.84 -15.88 -16.60
CA ALA A 36 -1.27 -16.72 -17.71
C ALA A 36 -1.27 -18.21 -17.34
N ARG A 37 -0.21 -18.70 -16.68
CA ARG A 37 -0.14 -20.08 -16.17
C ARG A 37 -1.23 -20.35 -15.13
N ALA A 38 -1.47 -19.41 -14.22
CA ALA A 38 -2.53 -19.54 -13.21
C ALA A 38 -3.93 -19.60 -13.86
N LEU A 39 -4.16 -18.81 -14.92
CA LEU A 39 -5.40 -18.85 -15.70
C LEU A 39 -5.57 -20.20 -16.41
N ALA A 40 -4.53 -20.71 -17.05
CA ALA A 40 -4.53 -22.00 -17.75
C ALA A 40 -4.71 -23.20 -16.80
N ALA A 41 -4.25 -23.09 -15.56
CA ALA A 41 -4.36 -24.14 -14.55
C ALA A 41 -5.73 -24.20 -13.83
N ARG A 42 -6.69 -23.36 -14.22
CA ARG A 42 -8.03 -23.35 -13.60
C ARG A 42 -8.77 -24.64 -13.89
N SER A 43 -9.37 -25.20 -12.85
CA SER A 43 -10.11 -26.45 -12.92
C SER A 43 -11.21 -26.50 -11.88
N LEU A 44 -12.33 -27.13 -12.23
CA LEU A 44 -13.44 -27.43 -11.34
C LEU A 44 -13.04 -28.40 -10.20
N THR A 45 -11.89 -29.07 -10.32
CA THR A 45 -11.33 -29.93 -9.28
C THR A 45 -10.42 -29.19 -8.29
N ASN A 46 -10.18 -27.89 -8.48
CA ASN A 46 -9.31 -27.10 -7.62
C ASN A 46 -9.80 -27.14 -6.15
N PRO A 47 -8.95 -27.53 -5.18
CA PRO A 47 -9.36 -27.63 -3.78
C PRO A 47 -9.81 -26.31 -3.17
N ARG A 48 -9.28 -25.16 -3.63
CA ARG A 48 -9.71 -23.83 -3.16
C ARG A 48 -11.13 -23.51 -3.60
N LEU A 49 -11.47 -23.81 -4.87
CA LEU A 49 -12.82 -23.66 -5.40
C LEU A 49 -13.81 -24.56 -4.64
N ARG A 50 -13.45 -25.82 -4.38
CA ARG A 50 -14.30 -26.73 -3.60
C ARG A 50 -14.59 -26.23 -2.18
N ARG A 51 -13.60 -25.61 -1.51
CA ARG A 51 -13.80 -24.98 -0.20
C ARG A 51 -14.74 -23.78 -0.27
N PHE A 52 -14.58 -22.93 -1.29
CA PHE A 52 -15.49 -21.81 -1.53
C PHE A 52 -16.93 -22.28 -1.75
N LEU A 53 -17.14 -23.26 -2.63
CA LEU A 53 -18.46 -23.83 -2.88
C LEU A 53 -19.07 -24.47 -1.63
N ALA A 54 -18.28 -25.13 -0.79
CA ALA A 54 -18.78 -25.72 0.46
C ALA A 54 -19.23 -24.66 1.48
N LEU A 55 -18.60 -23.48 1.49
CA LEU A 55 -18.96 -22.36 2.35
C LEU A 55 -20.23 -21.66 1.86
N GLU A 56 -20.29 -21.32 0.58
CA GLU A 56 -21.41 -20.56 0.00
C GLU A 56 -22.66 -21.41 -0.24
N ALA A 57 -22.51 -22.65 -0.73
CA ALA A 57 -23.65 -23.53 -0.99
C ALA A 57 -24.14 -24.28 0.26
N HIS A 58 -23.55 -24.02 1.44
CA HIS A 58 -23.84 -24.68 2.72
C HIS A 58 -23.94 -26.21 2.64
N ARG A 59 -23.13 -26.82 1.76
CA ARG A 59 -23.18 -28.26 1.45
C ARG A 59 -21.80 -28.89 1.57
N ARG A 60 -21.74 -30.03 2.25
CA ARG A 60 -20.52 -30.85 2.38
C ARG A 60 -20.56 -31.99 1.36
N GLY A 61 -19.45 -32.24 0.67
CA GLY A 61 -19.33 -33.30 -0.34
C GLY A 61 -19.05 -32.76 -1.75
N PRO A 62 -18.98 -33.64 -2.77
CA PRO A 62 -18.78 -33.21 -4.15
C PRO A 62 -19.93 -32.31 -4.62
N PRO A 63 -19.63 -31.19 -5.30
CA PRO A 63 -20.66 -30.27 -5.76
C PRO A 63 -21.57 -30.95 -6.79
N ARG A 64 -22.87 -30.70 -6.69
CA ARG A 64 -23.80 -31.03 -7.78
C ARG A 64 -23.74 -29.91 -8.81
N TRP A 65 -23.46 -30.26 -10.06
CA TRP A 65 -23.40 -29.26 -11.13
C TRP A 65 -24.81 -28.85 -11.56
N ASN A 66 -25.30 -27.78 -10.93
CA ASN A 66 -26.51 -27.07 -11.30
C ASN A 66 -26.18 -25.62 -11.68
N LEU A 67 -27.17 -24.88 -12.19
CA LEU A 67 -26.99 -23.48 -12.58
C LEU A 67 -26.40 -22.64 -11.44
N GLU A 68 -26.94 -22.77 -10.24
CA GLU A 68 -26.49 -22.07 -9.04
C GLU A 68 -24.98 -22.28 -8.74
N THR A 69 -24.53 -23.54 -8.74
CA THR A 69 -23.12 -23.87 -8.50
C THR A 69 -22.22 -23.35 -9.61
N LEU A 70 -22.66 -23.41 -10.87
CA LEU A 70 -21.92 -22.85 -12.00
C LEU A 70 -21.85 -21.32 -11.94
N THR A 71 -22.89 -20.64 -11.47
CA THR A 71 -22.85 -19.19 -11.20
C THR A 71 -21.83 -18.85 -10.12
N LEU A 72 -21.76 -19.63 -9.03
CA LEU A 72 -20.74 -19.44 -7.99
C LEU A 72 -19.32 -19.65 -8.52
N VAL A 73 -19.10 -20.66 -9.37
CA VAL A 73 -17.80 -20.86 -10.05
C VAL A 73 -17.47 -19.65 -10.93
N ALA A 74 -18.43 -19.16 -11.70
CA ALA A 74 -18.23 -18.00 -12.57
C ALA A 74 -17.86 -16.73 -11.78
N ILE A 75 -18.48 -16.51 -10.61
CA ILE A 75 -18.12 -15.43 -9.70
C ILE A 75 -16.69 -15.60 -9.17
N TYR A 76 -16.33 -16.81 -8.73
CA TYR A 76 -15.02 -17.10 -8.15
C TYR A 76 -13.87 -16.95 -9.16
N GLU A 77 -14.04 -17.46 -10.38
CA GLU A 77 -13.00 -17.43 -11.41
C GLU A 77 -12.96 -16.11 -12.20
N ARG A 78 -13.80 -15.11 -11.87
CA ARG A 78 -13.85 -13.85 -12.61
C ARG A 78 -12.53 -13.05 -12.48
N PRO A 79 -11.91 -12.58 -13.58
CA PRO A 79 -10.67 -11.80 -13.52
C PRO A 79 -10.83 -10.43 -12.83
N ASP A 80 -12.05 -9.86 -12.86
CA ASP A 80 -12.34 -8.57 -12.24
C ASP A 80 -12.40 -8.63 -10.71
N MET A 81 -12.65 -9.82 -10.13
CA MET A 81 -12.86 -9.97 -8.69
C MET A 81 -11.56 -9.71 -7.89
N PRO A 82 -10.40 -10.29 -8.26
CA PRO A 82 -9.11 -9.91 -7.67
C PRO A 82 -8.79 -8.41 -7.81
N LEU A 83 -9.17 -7.78 -8.93
CA LEU A 83 -8.96 -6.34 -9.12
C LEU A 83 -9.80 -5.50 -8.15
N ALA A 84 -11.07 -5.86 -7.95
CA ALA A 84 -11.94 -5.20 -6.97
C ALA A 84 -11.42 -5.35 -5.53
N VAL A 85 -10.95 -6.54 -5.16
CA VAL A 85 -10.31 -6.80 -3.86
C VAL A 85 -9.00 -6.00 -3.73
N GLY A 86 -8.20 -5.92 -4.79
CA GLY A 86 -6.97 -5.11 -4.83
C GLY A 86 -7.26 -3.62 -4.59
N ARG A 87 -8.28 -3.07 -5.25
CA ARG A 87 -8.74 -1.68 -5.03
C ARG A 87 -9.21 -1.44 -3.60
N LEU A 88 -9.86 -2.41 -2.97
CA LEU A 88 -10.22 -2.32 -1.56
C LEU A 88 -8.97 -2.30 -0.66
N ALA A 89 -7.96 -3.13 -0.95
CA ALA A 89 -6.70 -3.14 -0.20
C ALA A 89 -5.96 -1.79 -0.35
N GLU A 90 -5.90 -1.25 -1.57
CA GLU A 90 -5.35 0.08 -1.84
C GLU A 90 -6.10 1.17 -1.06
N ALA A 91 -7.44 1.16 -1.08
CA ALA A 91 -8.24 2.13 -0.35
C ALA A 91 -8.02 2.05 1.16
N LYS A 92 -7.84 0.85 1.72
CA LYS A 92 -7.48 0.66 3.15
C LYS A 92 -6.09 1.21 3.46
N ALA A 93 -5.11 0.96 2.59
CA ALA A 93 -3.77 1.53 2.73
C ALA A 93 -3.84 3.07 2.67
N GLY A 94 -4.65 3.63 1.78
CA GLY A 94 -4.90 5.06 1.70
C GLY A 94 -5.50 5.66 2.97
N GLN A 95 -6.32 4.91 3.72
CA GLN A 95 -6.82 5.34 5.03
C GLN A 95 -5.70 5.45 6.07
N ILE A 96 -4.74 4.53 6.05
CA ILE A 96 -3.56 4.58 6.92
C ILE A 96 -2.71 5.80 6.56
N THR A 97 -2.38 5.99 5.28
CA THR A 97 -1.57 7.12 4.81
C THR A 97 -2.24 8.47 5.05
N ALA A 98 -3.56 8.57 4.89
CA ALA A 98 -4.30 9.82 5.16
C ALA A 98 -4.23 10.24 6.64
N ALA A 99 -4.07 9.29 7.56
CA ALA A 99 -3.95 9.56 8.98
C ALA A 99 -2.53 9.99 9.41
N GLN A 100 -1.51 9.71 8.59
CA GLN A 100 -0.11 10.02 8.88
C GLN A 100 0.22 11.51 8.75
N LEU A 101 1.27 11.92 9.46
CA LEU A 101 1.91 13.21 9.21
C LEU A 101 2.70 13.12 7.90
N PRO A 102 2.75 14.19 7.09
CA PRO A 102 3.62 14.22 5.92
C PRO A 102 5.07 14.06 6.37
N ASN A 103 5.79 13.15 5.72
CA ASN A 103 7.21 12.95 6.01
C ASN A 103 8.00 14.22 5.65
N PRO A 104 8.93 14.69 6.51
CA PRO A 104 9.83 15.76 6.15
C PRO A 104 10.74 15.33 5.01
N THR A 105 11.13 16.27 4.15
CA THR A 105 12.10 16.01 3.09
C THR A 105 13.47 16.56 3.49
N LEU A 106 14.49 15.70 3.43
CA LEU A 106 15.89 16.08 3.58
C LEU A 106 16.52 16.16 2.19
N SER A 107 17.11 17.31 1.88
CA SER A 107 17.89 17.49 0.65
C SER A 107 19.23 18.14 0.97
N LEU A 108 20.27 17.79 0.22
CA LEU A 108 21.57 18.45 0.29
C LEU A 108 21.68 19.36 -0.94
N ARG A 109 21.84 20.67 -0.71
CA ARG A 109 22.01 21.64 -1.79
C ARG A 109 23.35 22.38 -1.63
N PRO A 110 24.33 22.12 -2.51
CA PRO A 110 25.48 22.98 -2.67
C PRO A 110 25.04 24.34 -3.23
N ALA A 111 25.55 25.43 -2.67
CA ALA A 111 25.35 26.78 -3.14
C ALA A 111 26.71 27.48 -3.24
N TYR A 112 26.95 28.15 -4.36
CA TYR A 112 28.15 28.93 -4.60
C TYR A 112 27.90 30.41 -4.27
N ASN A 113 28.75 31.00 -3.44
CA ASN A 113 28.69 32.42 -3.09
C ASN A 113 29.76 33.19 -3.87
N THR A 114 29.33 34.16 -4.68
CA THR A 114 30.23 35.01 -5.49
C THR A 114 30.83 36.18 -4.72
N THR A 115 30.33 36.49 -3.52
CA THR A 115 30.72 37.70 -2.74
C THR A 115 31.64 37.40 -1.56
N THR A 116 31.66 36.17 -1.06
CA THR A 116 32.47 35.78 0.11
C THR A 116 33.36 34.62 -0.27
N MET A 117 34.63 34.92 -0.59
CA MET A 117 35.60 33.92 -1.08
C MET A 117 36.40 33.23 0.04
N VAL A 118 36.45 33.82 1.23
CA VAL A 118 37.21 33.30 2.39
C VAL A 118 36.24 32.98 3.53
N PRO A 119 36.33 31.81 4.19
CA PRO A 119 37.30 30.72 3.99
C PRO A 119 36.97 29.77 2.82
N SER A 120 35.76 29.79 2.26
CA SER A 120 35.39 29.05 1.04
C SER A 120 34.12 29.65 0.40
N PRO A 121 34.04 29.73 -0.94
CA PRO A 121 32.84 30.19 -1.64
C PRO A 121 31.74 29.12 -1.72
N TRP A 122 32.03 27.87 -1.35
CA TRP A 122 31.06 26.76 -1.40
C TRP A 122 30.36 26.58 -0.05
N LYS A 123 29.03 26.62 -0.07
CA LYS A 123 28.16 26.23 1.05
C LYS A 123 27.47 24.93 0.71
N VAL A 124 27.72 23.88 1.47
CA VAL A 124 26.97 22.62 1.37
C VAL A 124 26.26 22.41 2.70
N GLY A 125 24.93 22.40 2.66
CA GLY A 125 24.12 22.29 3.87
C GLY A 125 22.92 21.36 3.68
N PRO A 126 22.48 20.67 4.75
CA PRO A 126 21.21 19.97 4.76
C PRO A 126 20.06 20.98 4.81
N ILE A 127 19.04 20.74 4.00
CA ILE A 127 17.77 21.47 4.00
C ILE A 127 16.69 20.48 4.37
N VAL A 128 16.03 20.74 5.49
CA VAL A 128 14.88 19.96 5.98
C VAL A 128 13.62 20.79 5.75
N SER A 129 12.70 20.27 4.95
CA SER A 129 11.41 20.94 4.68
C SER A 129 10.27 20.17 5.35
N PHE A 130 9.44 20.90 6.10
CA PHE A 130 8.24 20.37 6.75
C PHE A 130 7.00 20.93 6.08
N LEU A 131 5.99 20.08 5.84
CA LEU A 131 4.69 20.53 5.37
C LEU A 131 3.78 20.87 6.55
N ILE A 132 3.52 22.17 6.76
CA ILE A 132 2.53 22.64 7.72
C ILE A 132 1.16 22.64 7.03
N ARG A 133 0.16 22.01 7.64
CA ARG A 133 -1.22 21.98 7.13
C ARG A 133 -2.14 22.80 8.01
N ALA A 134 -3.12 23.46 7.39
CA ALA A 134 -4.16 24.17 8.10
C ALA A 134 -5.01 23.24 8.99
N PHE A 135 -5.64 23.82 10.02
CA PHE A 135 -6.60 23.12 10.87
C PHE A 135 -7.75 22.56 10.02
N GLY A 136 -8.26 21.38 10.39
CA GLY A 136 -9.36 20.72 9.68
C GLY A 136 -8.99 19.92 8.43
N VAL A 137 -7.83 20.16 7.80
CA VAL A 137 -7.42 19.41 6.59
C VAL A 137 -7.23 17.92 6.88
N ARG A 138 -6.59 17.58 8.01
CA ARG A 138 -6.34 16.18 8.39
C ARG A 138 -7.63 15.36 8.60
N PRO A 139 -8.60 15.79 9.44
CA PRO A 139 -9.84 15.03 9.58
C PRO A 139 -10.63 14.92 8.27
N ALA A 140 -10.61 15.95 7.42
CA ALA A 140 -11.24 15.89 6.10
C ALA A 140 -10.60 14.84 5.18
N LEU A 141 -9.27 14.73 5.17
CA LEU A 141 -8.55 13.69 4.42
C LEU A 141 -8.88 12.28 4.92
N ILE A 142 -8.95 12.10 6.23
CA ILE A 142 -9.33 10.82 6.86
C ILE A 142 -10.78 10.45 6.48
N ALA A 143 -11.71 11.40 6.55
CA ALA A 143 -13.11 11.19 6.17
C ALA A 143 -13.23 10.80 4.68
N ARG A 144 -12.53 11.50 3.79
CA ARG A 144 -12.45 11.17 2.36
C ARG A 144 -11.89 9.77 2.12
N ALA A 145 -10.83 9.38 2.84
CA ALA A 145 -10.24 8.06 2.70
C ALA A 145 -11.20 6.96 3.17
N ARG A 146 -11.90 7.16 4.29
CA ARG A 146 -12.95 6.23 4.77
C ARG A 146 -14.08 6.06 3.76
N ALA A 147 -14.55 7.17 3.17
CA ALA A 147 -15.58 7.13 2.13
C ALA A 147 -15.12 6.32 0.90
N ARG A 148 -13.87 6.49 0.47
CA ARG A 148 -13.27 5.67 -0.60
C ARG A 148 -13.21 4.19 -0.26
N THR A 149 -12.85 3.84 0.98
CA THR A 149 -12.85 2.44 1.43
C THR A 149 -14.26 1.86 1.43
N ALA A 150 -15.26 2.62 1.86
CA ALA A 150 -16.66 2.19 1.81
C ALA A 150 -17.13 1.97 0.37
N ALA A 151 -16.86 2.91 -0.54
CA ALA A 151 -17.17 2.77 -1.97
C ALA A 151 -16.47 1.57 -2.61
N ALA A 152 -15.20 1.32 -2.26
CA ALA A 152 -14.45 0.15 -2.76
C ALA A 152 -15.06 -1.18 -2.28
N ARG A 153 -15.60 -1.24 -1.06
CA ARG A 153 -16.34 -2.43 -0.59
C ARG A 153 -17.58 -2.68 -1.43
N GLU A 154 -18.37 -1.65 -1.71
CA GLU A 154 -19.56 -1.76 -2.53
C GLU A 154 -19.24 -2.21 -3.97
N SER A 155 -18.08 -1.79 -4.50
CA SER A 155 -17.63 -2.19 -5.83
C SER A 155 -17.40 -3.70 -5.99
N ILE A 156 -17.10 -4.41 -4.89
CA ILE A 156 -16.97 -5.87 -4.90
C ILE A 156 -18.34 -6.51 -5.09
N ALA A 157 -19.33 -6.06 -4.32
CA ALA A 157 -20.71 -6.54 -4.45
C ALA A 157 -21.27 -6.25 -5.85
N SER A 158 -21.12 -5.03 -6.35
CA SER A 158 -21.59 -4.66 -7.70
C SER A 158 -20.89 -5.42 -8.84
N THR A 159 -19.65 -5.85 -8.61
CA THR A 159 -18.93 -6.72 -9.57
C THR A 159 -19.47 -8.15 -9.55
N ALA A 160 -19.85 -8.67 -8.39
CA ALA A 160 -20.54 -9.97 -8.32
C ALA A 160 -21.93 -9.92 -8.95
N TRP A 161 -22.71 -8.86 -8.70
CA TRP A 161 -24.07 -8.69 -9.22
C TRP A 161 -24.15 -8.63 -10.75
N ARG A 162 -23.14 -8.07 -11.43
CA ARG A 162 -23.11 -7.97 -12.92
C ARG A 162 -23.08 -9.32 -13.66
N LEU A 163 -23.02 -10.46 -12.98
CA LEU A 163 -23.10 -11.80 -13.58
C LEU A 163 -24.52 -12.37 -13.65
N ARG A 164 -25.49 -11.76 -12.96
CA ARG A 164 -26.91 -12.15 -12.98
C ARG A 164 -27.65 -11.40 -14.06
#